data_AF-A0A3Q2YBL7-F1
#
_entry.id   AF-A0A3Q2YBL7-F1
#
_cell.length_a   1.000
_cell.length_b   1.000
_cell.length_c   1.000
_cell.angle_alpha   90.00
_cell.angle_beta   90.00
_cell.angle_gamma   90.00
#
_symmetry.space_group_name_H-M   'P 1'
#
loop_
_entity.id
_entity.type
_entity.pdbx_description
1 polymer ?
#
loop_
_entity_poly.entity_id
_entity_poly.type
_entity_poly.pdbx_seq_one_letter_code
_entity_poly.pdbx_strand_id
1 'polypeptide(L)'
;YISEISPESQMLYVCEWQASTDLKLTLYTYLRKQVPRIFCQKEESNPNEEEEEVERLLLHPLEYFLFGEDPDEGVKKLKQGSSSSQLCGRVFKEGETVYSCRDCAIDPTCVLCMDCFQESVHKSHRYKMHASSGGGFCDCGDVEAWKIGPCCSIHDPEAEEREETRMYKRKD
;
A
#
# COMPACT_ATOMS: atom_id res chain seq x y z
N TYR A 1 15.49 -0.76 -36.90
CA TYR A 1 14.07 -0.38 -36.89
C TYR A 1 13.49 -0.93 -35.59
N ILE A 2 13.60 -0.17 -34.50
CA ILE A 2 13.01 -0.56 -33.22
C ILE A 2 11.52 -0.26 -33.37
N SER A 3 10.70 -1.28 -33.56
CA SER A 3 9.26 -1.09 -33.52
C SER A 3 8.88 -0.78 -32.07
N GLU A 4 8.64 0.49 -31.78
CA GLU A 4 7.96 0.93 -30.56
C GLU A 4 6.72 0.06 -30.36
N ILE A 5 6.64 -0.66 -29.24
CA ILE A 5 5.41 -1.36 -28.88
C ILE A 5 4.40 -0.26 -28.57
N SER A 6 3.38 -0.11 -29.42
CA SER A 6 2.35 0.90 -29.22
C SER A 6 1.54 0.62 -27.95
N PRO A 7 0.93 1.63 -27.32
CA PRO A 7 0.04 1.44 -26.17
C PRO A 7 -1.08 0.41 -26.42
N GLU A 8 -1.62 0.37 -27.64
CA GLU A 8 -2.64 -0.61 -28.04
C GLU A 8 -2.08 -2.04 -28.02
N SER A 9 -0.82 -2.21 -28.39
CA SER A 9 -0.14 -3.51 -28.33
C SER A 9 0.13 -3.96 -26.89
N GLN A 10 0.29 -3.02 -25.95
CA GLN A 10 0.41 -3.35 -24.53
C GLN A 10 -0.92 -3.83 -23.94
N MET A 11 -2.04 -3.20 -24.32
CA MET A 11 -3.37 -3.61 -23.89
C MET A 11 -3.75 -5.01 -24.37
N LEU A 12 -3.28 -5.42 -25.54
CA LEU A 12 -3.48 -6.81 -26.01
C LEU A 12 -2.86 -7.84 -25.06
N TYR A 13 -1.67 -7.57 -24.50
CA TYR A 13 -1.06 -8.47 -23.51
C TYR A 13 -1.88 -8.54 -22.22
N VAL A 14 -2.38 -7.41 -21.73
CA VAL A 14 -3.23 -7.38 -20.53
C VAL A 14 -4.49 -8.21 -20.73
N CYS A 15 -5.17 -8.06 -21.86
CA CYS A 15 -6.34 -8.87 -22.20
C CYS A 15 -5.99 -10.36 -22.32
N GLU A 16 -4.84 -10.70 -22.92
CA GLU A 16 -4.34 -12.08 -22.99
C GLU A 16 -4.10 -12.66 -21.59
N TRP A 17 -3.50 -11.88 -20.68
CA TRP A 17 -3.21 -12.32 -19.32
C TRP A 17 -4.49 -12.55 -18.52
N GLN A 18 -5.46 -11.66 -18.64
CA GLN A 18 -6.77 -11.78 -17.97
C GLN A 18 -7.57 -12.99 -18.47
N ALA A 19 -7.43 -13.35 -19.75
CA ALA A 19 -8.09 -14.51 -20.35
C ALA A 19 -7.29 -15.82 -20.21
N SER A 20 -6.07 -15.78 -19.69
CA SER A 20 -5.16 -16.93 -19.68
C SER A 20 -5.60 -18.00 -18.67
N THR A 21 -5.55 -19.26 -19.10
CA THR A 21 -5.74 -20.43 -18.23
C THR A 21 -4.47 -20.81 -17.46
N ASP A 22 -3.29 -20.33 -17.88
CA ASP A 22 -2.01 -20.48 -17.20
C ASP A 22 -1.27 -19.13 -17.19
N LEU A 23 -1.66 -18.28 -16.23
CA LEU A 23 -1.11 -16.94 -16.07
C LEU A 23 0.41 -16.96 -15.91
N LYS A 24 0.96 -17.95 -15.21
CA LYS A 24 2.40 -18.06 -14.95
C LYS A 24 3.17 -18.27 -16.25
N LEU A 25 2.71 -19.17 -17.11
CA LEU A 25 3.33 -19.40 -18.41
C LEU A 25 3.25 -18.16 -19.31
N THR A 26 2.09 -17.49 -19.34
CA THR A 26 1.89 -16.28 -20.17
C THR A 26 2.79 -15.14 -19.71
N LEU A 27 2.85 -14.85 -18.41
CA LEU A 27 3.73 -13.84 -17.83
C LEU A 27 5.21 -14.14 -18.10
N TYR A 28 5.66 -15.39 -17.87
CA TYR A 28 7.06 -15.73 -18.16
C TYR A 28 7.41 -15.68 -19.64
N THR A 29 6.47 -16.00 -20.53
CA THR A 29 6.68 -15.88 -21.98
C THR A 29 6.86 -14.42 -22.37
N TYR A 30 6.09 -13.52 -21.76
CA TYR A 30 6.23 -12.08 -21.95
C TYR A 30 7.56 -11.56 -21.41
N LEU A 31 7.89 -11.85 -20.15
CA LEU A 31 9.13 -11.41 -19.51
C LEU A 31 10.37 -11.91 -20.25
N ARG A 32 10.37 -13.16 -20.74
CA ARG A 32 11.45 -13.72 -21.56
C ARG A 32 11.70 -12.90 -22.83
N LYS A 33 10.67 -12.25 -23.40
CA LYS A 33 10.81 -11.41 -24.59
C LYS A 33 11.26 -9.99 -24.23
N GLN A 34 10.71 -9.38 -23.18
CA GLN A 34 11.00 -7.97 -22.88
C GLN A 34 12.30 -7.76 -22.12
N VAL A 35 12.61 -8.58 -21.10
CA VAL A 35 13.80 -8.37 -20.24
C VAL A 35 15.10 -8.32 -21.04
N PRO A 36 15.40 -9.25 -21.99
CA PRO A 36 16.61 -9.15 -22.80
C PRO A 36 16.63 -7.93 -23.74
N ARG A 37 15.46 -7.43 -24.16
CA ARG A 37 15.38 -6.23 -25.00
C ARG A 37 15.82 -4.99 -24.26
N ILE A 38 15.48 -4.91 -22.97
CA ILE A 38 15.85 -3.79 -22.11
C ILE A 38 17.35 -3.84 -21.79
N PHE A 39 17.83 -4.99 -21.28
CA PHE A 39 19.15 -5.06 -20.64
C PHE A 39 20.27 -5.70 -21.48
N CYS A 40 19.96 -6.39 -22.58
CA CYS A 40 20.96 -7.20 -23.30
C CYS A 40 21.17 -6.83 -24.77
N GLN A 41 20.30 -6.00 -25.36
CA GLN A 41 20.34 -5.70 -26.80
C GLN A 41 21.09 -4.40 -27.15
N LYS A 42 21.45 -3.58 -26.16
CA LYS A 42 22.17 -2.31 -26.37
C LYS A 42 23.67 -2.53 -26.17
N GLU A 43 24.50 -1.92 -27.04
CA GLU A 43 25.97 -1.99 -26.96
C GLU A 43 26.51 -1.24 -25.73
N GLU A 44 25.82 -0.19 -25.30
CA GLU A 44 26.10 0.56 -24.08
C GLU A 44 24.85 0.62 -23.21
N SER A 45 25.04 0.40 -21.90
CA SER A 45 23.98 0.52 -20.90
C SER A 45 23.64 1.99 -20.65
N ASN A 46 22.36 2.34 -20.64
CA ASN A 46 21.88 3.67 -20.26
C ASN A 46 20.81 3.50 -19.17
N PRO A 47 21.14 3.70 -17.89
CA PRO A 47 20.23 3.42 -16.77
C PRO A 47 18.90 4.16 -16.86
N ASN A 48 18.89 5.41 -17.33
CA ASN A 48 17.66 6.21 -17.42
C ASN A 48 16.72 5.65 -18.51
N GLU A 49 17.26 5.28 -19.67
CA GLU A 49 16.45 4.66 -20.73
C GLU A 49 16.00 3.25 -20.36
N GLU A 50 16.84 2.49 -19.64
CA GLU A 50 16.48 1.17 -19.13
C GLU A 50 15.34 1.26 -18.12
N GLU A 51 15.39 2.25 -17.21
CA GLU A 51 14.32 2.53 -16.23
C GLU A 51 13.01 2.89 -16.94
N GLU A 52 13.04 3.78 -17.93
CA GLU A 52 11.84 4.15 -18.72
C GLU A 52 11.25 2.93 -19.46
N GLU A 53 12.09 2.06 -20.03
CA GLU A 53 11.62 0.84 -20.68
C GLU A 53 11.11 -0.22 -19.68
N VAL A 54 11.68 -0.29 -18.47
CA VAL A 54 11.15 -1.14 -17.38
C VAL A 54 9.77 -0.68 -16.96
N GLU A 55 9.59 0.62 -16.73
CA GLU A 55 8.29 1.19 -16.39
C GLU A 55 7.28 0.89 -17.50
N ARG A 56 7.63 1.22 -18.75
CA ARG A 56 6.73 1.12 -19.90
C ARG A 56 6.41 -0.32 -20.29
N LEU A 57 7.37 -1.23 -20.26
CA LEU A 57 7.21 -2.60 -20.78
C LEU A 57 6.99 -3.64 -19.70
N LEU A 58 7.37 -3.40 -18.45
CA LEU A 58 7.22 -4.41 -17.39
C LEU A 58 6.17 -3.97 -16.36
N LEU A 59 6.31 -2.77 -15.81
CA LEU A 59 5.48 -2.33 -14.69
C LEU A 59 4.08 -1.91 -15.14
N HIS A 60 3.98 -1.02 -16.14
CA HIS A 60 2.71 -0.47 -16.59
C HIS A 60 1.71 -1.55 -17.08
N PRO A 61 2.10 -2.56 -17.88
CA PRO A 61 1.19 -3.67 -18.21
C PRO A 61 0.75 -4.47 -16.98
N LEU A 62 1.62 -4.67 -15.99
CA LEU A 62 1.26 -5.36 -14.75
C LEU A 62 0.29 -4.54 -13.90
N GLU A 63 0.46 -3.22 -13.84
CA GLU A 63 -0.48 -2.32 -13.16
C GLU A 63 -1.87 -2.40 -13.81
N TYR A 64 -1.95 -2.29 -15.13
CA TYR A 64 -3.21 -2.46 -15.86
C TYR A 64 -3.85 -3.84 -15.61
N PHE A 65 -3.03 -4.89 -15.56
CA PHE A 65 -3.53 -6.23 -15.23
C PHE A 65 -4.08 -6.31 -13.80
N LEU A 66 -3.39 -5.73 -12.82
CA LEU A 66 -3.79 -5.72 -11.41
C LEU A 66 -5.06 -4.90 -11.17
N PHE A 67 -5.16 -3.71 -11.78
CA PHE A 67 -6.31 -2.84 -11.63
C PHE A 67 -7.50 -3.24 -12.52
N GLY A 68 -7.25 -3.86 -13.67
CA GLY A 68 -8.27 -4.15 -14.68
C GLY A 68 -8.82 -2.90 -15.39
N GLU A 69 -8.23 -1.73 -15.11
CA GLU A 69 -8.54 -0.42 -15.67
C GLU A 69 -7.29 0.45 -15.69
N ASP A 70 -7.44 1.72 -16.08
CA ASP A 70 -6.36 2.70 -15.99
C ASP A 70 -5.81 2.78 -14.53
N PRO A 71 -4.49 2.59 -14.32
CA PRO A 71 -3.89 2.55 -12.99
C PRO A 71 -4.11 3.81 -12.17
N ASP A 72 -4.10 5.01 -12.78
CA ASP A 72 -4.34 6.25 -12.06
C ASP A 72 -5.78 6.32 -11.54
N GLU A 73 -6.74 5.87 -12.34
CA GLU A 73 -8.14 5.75 -11.90
C GLU A 73 -8.32 4.67 -10.83
N GLY A 74 -7.67 3.52 -10.98
CA GLY A 74 -7.66 2.45 -9.98
C GLY A 74 -7.12 2.92 -8.63
N VAL A 75 -5.99 3.64 -8.63
CA VAL A 75 -5.39 4.23 -7.42
C VAL A 75 -6.32 5.28 -6.80
N LYS A 76 -6.96 6.14 -7.60
CA LYS A 76 -7.94 7.12 -7.08
C LYS A 76 -9.10 6.42 -6.38
N LYS A 77 -9.67 5.36 -6.97
CA LYS A 77 -10.76 4.59 -6.36
C LYS A 77 -10.33 3.88 -5.08
N LEU A 78 -9.14 3.29 -5.06
CA LEU A 78 -8.59 2.70 -3.83
C LEU A 78 -8.46 3.73 -2.70
N LYS A 79 -7.97 4.93 -3.01
CA LYS A 79 -7.86 6.02 -2.03
C LYS A 79 -9.21 6.53 -1.54
N GLN A 80 -10.26 6.47 -2.36
CA GLN A 80 -11.60 6.87 -1.98
C GLN A 80 -12.32 5.80 -1.13
N GLY A 81 -12.08 4.52 -1.42
CA GLY A 81 -12.63 3.39 -0.66
C GLY A 81 -11.91 3.10 0.66
N SER A 82 -10.75 3.71 0.91
CA SER A 82 -9.95 3.48 2.13
C SER A 82 -10.27 4.45 3.28
N SER A 83 -11.35 5.23 3.20
CA SER A 83 -11.73 6.19 4.26
C SER A 83 -12.08 5.54 5.60
N SER A 84 -12.21 4.21 5.64
CA SER A 84 -12.45 3.41 6.85
C SER A 84 -11.49 2.23 6.97
N SER A 85 -10.21 2.37 6.53
CA SER A 85 -9.23 1.33 6.82
C SER A 85 -9.07 1.17 8.33
N GLN A 86 -9.33 -0.04 8.83
CA GLN A 86 -9.14 -0.38 10.24
C GLN A 86 -7.67 -0.24 10.66
N LEU A 87 -6.75 -0.30 9.68
CA LEU A 87 -5.32 -0.07 9.83
C LEU A 87 -4.94 1.36 9.45
N CYS A 88 -4.11 2.00 10.27
CA CYS A 88 -3.54 3.30 9.95
C CYS A 88 -2.46 3.18 8.87
N GLY A 89 -1.46 2.32 9.07
CA GLY A 89 -0.41 2.02 8.07
C GLY A 89 0.45 3.21 7.64
N ARG A 90 0.34 4.38 8.29
CA ARG A 90 1.12 5.57 7.94
C ARG A 90 2.62 5.27 8.03
N VAL A 91 3.32 5.47 6.92
CA VAL A 91 4.77 5.29 6.83
C VAL A 91 5.49 6.46 7.49
N PHE A 92 6.47 6.17 8.35
CA PHE A 92 7.22 7.18 9.07
C PHE A 92 8.38 7.76 8.27
N LYS A 93 8.62 9.05 8.47
CA LYS A 93 9.82 9.74 7.98
C LYS A 93 10.94 9.66 9.02
N GLU A 94 12.18 9.76 8.56
CA GLU A 94 13.32 9.88 9.46
C GLU A 94 13.18 11.10 10.35
N GLY A 95 13.42 10.93 11.66
CA GLY A 95 13.26 11.97 12.67
C GLY A 95 11.82 12.18 13.16
N GLU A 96 10.83 11.53 12.57
CA GLU A 96 9.42 11.63 13.02
C GLU A 96 9.25 10.99 14.40
N THR A 97 8.55 11.67 15.31
CA THR A 97 8.27 11.14 16.65
C THR A 97 7.25 10.00 16.58
N VAL A 98 7.63 8.84 17.11
CA VAL A 98 6.79 7.65 17.23
C VAL A 98 6.62 7.23 18.68
N TYR A 99 5.51 6.54 18.97
CA TYR A 99 5.06 6.21 20.33
C TYR A 99 4.95 4.71 20.52
N SER A 100 5.67 4.15 21.50
CA SER A 100 5.55 2.73 21.87
C SER A 100 5.02 2.59 23.30
N CYS A 101 3.93 1.82 23.48
CA CYS A 101 3.34 1.57 24.79
C CYS A 101 3.99 0.34 25.45
N ARG A 102 4.66 0.54 26.59
CA ARG A 102 5.36 -0.54 27.30
C ARG A 102 4.43 -1.56 27.94
N ASP A 103 3.22 -1.14 28.26
CA ASP A 103 2.25 -1.99 28.94
C ASP A 103 1.49 -2.87 27.92
N CYS A 104 1.25 -2.35 26.71
CA CYS A 104 0.34 -2.95 25.74
C CYS A 104 1.03 -3.55 24.50
N ALA A 105 2.20 -3.08 24.10
CA ALA A 105 2.90 -3.63 22.93
C ALA A 105 3.22 -5.12 23.13
N ILE A 106 3.09 -5.89 22.05
CA ILE A 106 3.49 -7.29 22.01
C ILE A 106 5.01 -7.41 21.95
N ASP A 107 5.68 -6.56 21.16
CA ASP A 107 7.13 -6.48 21.10
C ASP A 107 7.63 -5.02 20.97
N PRO A 108 8.96 -4.77 21.10
CA PRO A 108 9.51 -3.41 21.11
C PRO A 108 9.41 -2.63 19.79
N THR A 109 9.00 -3.27 18.70
CA THR A 109 8.83 -2.66 17.38
C THR A 109 7.44 -2.05 17.19
N CYS A 110 6.45 -2.39 18.03
CA CYS A 110 5.10 -1.85 17.94
C CYS A 110 5.08 -0.34 18.26
N VAL A 111 4.60 0.45 17.31
CA VAL A 111 4.63 1.92 17.34
C VAL A 111 3.35 2.54 16.77
N LEU A 112 2.99 3.69 17.34
CA LEU A 112 1.89 4.53 16.87
C LEU A 112 2.44 5.86 16.34
N CYS A 113 1.79 6.40 15.31
CA CYS A 113 1.94 7.80 14.93
C CYS A 113 1.34 8.72 16.00
N MET A 114 1.66 10.02 15.93
CA MET A 114 1.12 11.03 16.86
C MET A 114 -0.41 10.98 16.95
N ASP A 115 -1.09 11.02 15.81
CA ASP A 115 -2.56 11.12 15.76
C ASP A 115 -3.21 9.90 16.39
N CYS A 116 -2.74 8.69 16.04
CA CYS A 116 -3.25 7.45 16.61
C CYS A 116 -2.96 7.33 18.10
N PHE A 117 -1.78 7.77 18.55
CA PHE A 117 -1.46 7.75 19.97
C PHE A 117 -2.40 8.65 20.79
N GLN A 118 -2.64 9.90 20.33
CA GLN A 118 -3.52 10.85 21.01
C GLN A 118 -4.97 10.36 21.10
N GLU A 119 -5.41 9.62 20.09
CA GLU A 119 -6.77 9.08 19.99
C GLU A 119 -6.92 7.64 20.52
N SER A 120 -5.87 7.10 21.15
CA SER A 120 -5.88 5.76 21.73
C SER A 120 -5.95 5.79 23.26
N VAL A 121 -6.20 4.61 23.85
CA VAL A 121 -6.08 4.37 25.29
C VAL A 121 -4.64 4.47 25.80
N HIS A 122 -3.64 4.39 24.90
CA HIS A 122 -2.23 4.26 25.26
C HIS A 122 -1.63 5.55 25.83
N LYS A 123 -2.27 6.70 25.63
CA LYS A 123 -1.85 7.98 26.22
C LYS A 123 -1.88 7.99 27.75
N SER A 124 -2.69 7.14 28.37
CA SER A 124 -2.76 6.95 29.82
C SER A 124 -1.91 5.82 30.36
N HIS A 125 -1.14 5.12 29.51
CA HIS A 125 -0.24 4.03 29.90
C HIS A 125 1.21 4.50 30.00
N ARG A 126 2.13 3.61 30.40
CA ARG A 126 3.56 3.90 30.32
C ARG A 126 4.02 3.71 28.89
N TYR A 127 4.43 4.81 28.25
CA TYR A 127 4.93 4.80 26.88
C TYR A 127 6.35 5.38 26.79
N LYS A 128 6.97 5.19 25.63
CA LYS A 128 8.23 5.83 25.22
C LYS A 128 8.01 6.55 23.89
N MET A 129 8.50 7.78 23.81
CA MET A 129 8.68 8.50 22.56
C MET A 129 10.11 8.32 22.06
N HIS A 130 10.27 8.14 20.76
CA HIS A 130 11.57 8.15 20.11
C HIS A 130 11.43 8.63 18.66
N ALA A 131 12.53 9.10 18.09
CA ALA A 131 12.58 9.43 16.68
C ALA A 131 12.66 8.14 15.85
N SER A 132 11.86 8.07 14.79
CA SER A 132 11.98 7.01 13.78
C SER A 132 13.30 7.16 13.03
N SER A 133 13.93 6.04 12.70
CA SER A 133 15.08 5.98 11.78
C SER A 133 14.70 6.17 10.31
N GLY A 134 13.41 6.40 10.02
CA GLY A 134 12.86 6.39 8.66
C GLY A 134 12.43 4.99 8.24
N GLY A 135 11.28 4.91 7.56
CA GLY A 135 10.62 3.64 7.29
C GLY A 135 9.83 3.12 8.50
N GLY A 136 9.19 1.96 8.34
CA GLY A 136 8.19 1.43 9.29
C GLY A 136 6.83 2.12 9.16
N PHE A 137 5.80 1.54 9.78
CA PHE A 137 4.43 2.01 9.69
C PHE A 137 3.76 2.06 11.06
N CYS A 138 2.72 2.88 11.17
CA CYS A 138 1.87 2.92 12.36
C CYS A 138 1.07 1.61 12.49
N ASP A 139 1.22 0.94 13.63
CA ASP A 139 0.56 -0.35 13.95
C ASP A 139 -0.85 -0.17 14.53
N CYS A 140 -1.42 1.03 14.46
CA CYS A 140 -2.81 1.24 14.85
C CYS A 140 -3.72 0.42 13.91
N GLY A 141 -4.57 -0.41 14.51
CA GLY A 141 -5.44 -1.35 13.82
C GLY A 141 -4.90 -2.77 13.75
N ASP A 142 -3.61 -2.97 14.01
CA ASP A 142 -2.99 -4.29 13.97
C ASP A 142 -3.24 -5.01 15.30
N VAL A 143 -4.13 -6.01 15.28
CA VAL A 143 -4.50 -6.80 16.45
C VAL A 143 -3.36 -7.68 16.97
N GLU A 144 -2.34 -7.94 16.14
CA GLU A 144 -1.16 -8.73 16.53
C GLU A 144 -0.07 -7.87 17.17
N ALA A 145 -0.12 -6.54 17.04
CA ALA A 145 0.84 -5.62 17.63
C ALA A 145 0.52 -5.24 19.10
N TRP A 146 -0.75 -5.38 19.53
CA TRP A 146 -1.21 -4.87 20.82
C TRP A 146 -1.99 -5.90 21.65
N LYS A 147 -1.63 -6.06 22.92
CA LYS A 147 -2.36 -6.89 23.89
C LYS A 147 -3.78 -6.39 24.15
N ILE A 148 -3.95 -5.07 24.16
CA ILE A 148 -5.21 -4.36 24.36
C ILE A 148 -5.22 -3.07 23.53
N GLY A 149 -6.40 -2.58 23.18
CA GLY A 149 -6.57 -1.32 22.46
C GLY A 149 -5.82 -1.27 21.11
N PRO A 150 -6.06 -2.22 20.18
CA PRO A 150 -5.38 -2.24 18.89
C PRO A 150 -5.71 -1.02 18.02
N CYS A 151 -6.91 -0.45 18.18
CA CYS A 151 -7.39 0.70 17.41
C CYS A 151 -7.46 1.98 18.27
N CYS A 152 -7.16 3.12 17.65
CA CYS A 152 -7.56 4.44 18.14
C CYS A 152 -9.00 4.78 17.72
N SER A 153 -9.59 5.84 18.25
CA SER A 153 -10.97 6.26 17.91
C SER A 153 -11.18 6.54 16.42
N ILE A 154 -10.15 7.00 15.70
CA ILE A 154 -10.20 7.28 14.26
C ILE A 154 -10.24 6.00 13.42
N HIS A 155 -9.62 4.92 13.91
CA HIS A 155 -9.49 3.65 13.20
C HIS A 155 -10.28 2.53 13.91
N ASP A 156 -11.26 2.90 14.74
CA ASP A 156 -12.15 1.95 15.40
C ASP A 156 -13.28 1.56 14.42
N PRO A 157 -13.35 0.31 13.96
CA PRO A 157 -14.39 -0.14 13.02
C PRO A 157 -15.81 0.01 13.55
N GLU A 158 -15.99 0.04 14.87
CA GLU A 158 -17.29 0.16 15.50
C GLU A 158 -17.68 1.64 15.76
N ALA A 159 -16.82 2.61 15.42
CA ALA A 159 -17.12 4.03 15.60
C ALA A 159 -18.31 4.49 14.72
N GLU A 160 -18.38 4.02 13.46
CA GLU A 160 -19.46 4.38 12.54
C GLU A 160 -20.83 3.86 13.02
N GLU A 161 -20.89 2.62 13.51
CA GLU A 161 -22.13 1.98 14.00
C GLU A 161 -22.62 2.61 15.33
N ARG A 162 -21.68 3.06 16.17
CA ARG A 162 -21.96 3.78 17.43
C ARG A 162 -22.44 5.21 17.22
N GLU A 163 -21.98 5.90 16.18
CA GLU A 163 -22.44 7.25 15.81
C GLU A 163 -23.90 7.22 15.32
N GLU A 164 -24.23 6.27 14.45
CA GLU A 164 -25.56 6.13 13.88
C GLU A 164 -26.61 5.82 14.97
N THR A 165 -26.32 4.85 15.85
CA THR A 165 -27.20 4.52 17.00
C THR A 165 -27.34 5.66 18.03
N ARG A 166 -26.31 6.49 18.22
CA ARG A 166 -26.39 7.69 19.08
C ARG A 166 -27.26 8.78 18.47
N MET A 167 -27.26 8.93 17.14
CA MET A 167 -28.10 9.92 16.45
C MET A 167 -29.59 9.57 16.56
N TYR A 168 -29.94 8.27 16.47
CA TYR A 168 -31.32 7.81 16.66
C TYR A 168 -31.83 8.02 18.10
N LYS A 169 -30.99 7.80 19.12
CA LYS A 169 -31.37 8.00 20.54
C LYS A 169 -31.49 9.47 20.99
N ARG A 170 -31.03 10.44 20.19
CA ARG A 170 -31.14 11.87 20.50
C ARG A 170 -32.38 12.54 19.89
N LYS A 171 -33.19 11.79 19.12
CA LYS A 171 -34.43 12.27 18.50
C LYS A 171 -35.70 11.89 19.30
N ASP A 172 -35.54 11.25 20.45
CA ASP A 172 -36.61 10.90 21.40
C ASP A 172 -36.63 11.85 22.61
#